data_AF-V5DBG8-F1
#
_entry.id   AF-V5DBG8-F1
#
_cell.length_a   1.000
_cell.length_b   1.000
_cell.length_c   1.000
_cell.angle_alpha   90.00
_cell.angle_beta   90.00
_cell.angle_gamma   90.00
#
_symmetry.space_group_name_H-M   'P 1'
#
loop_
_entity.id
_entity.type
_entity.pdbx_description
1 polymer ?
#
loop_
_entity_poly.entity_id
_entity_poly.type
_entity_poly.pdbx_seq_one_letter_code
_entity_poly.pdbx_strand_id
1 'polypeptide(L)'
;MSDLCAVPEFATNMASMTPAQIVCMMCDTVMQSSHLLHLRDLSAVPKVYDSILQNLWLFKQREGGDNTTAIAMADSLVEYILQAALRVLNDSSSQKKQRRTLTLLFANNVLSAILADAALTVRMLSSAGVLLPFFVHYIRLVQEETMQVMLRSYDRRLFVMAIATLARLQTEQAELAASLEEVLCGVLEGEVLEKYSHREGAMVITEVGMRESLSDGDAYDEEEWSGEAESDSGDDDEMEDEEDDEEEASGMENDKCLQPLLHSAADVLKRDAAAADDGDDDEGEEENLLDETDFVAPIDARNAWAFLLESFRHASAAASTRFCQLVGDANSQRQLQSIMQLSDAVEQLLAARGRPNAADPHSPLPHPPVREKLKPHVL
;
A
#
# COMPACT_ATOMS: atom_id res chain seq x y z
N MET A 1 0.24 13.62 -55.75
CA MET A 1 0.95 13.00 -54.62
C MET A 1 0.31 13.50 -53.34
N SER A 2 -0.84 12.94 -52.96
CA SER A 2 -1.65 13.47 -51.85
C SER A 2 -2.37 12.35 -51.09
N ASP A 3 -1.70 11.21 -50.90
CA ASP A 3 -2.05 10.23 -49.88
C ASP A 3 -1.03 10.37 -48.75
N LEU A 4 -1.12 11.48 -48.02
CA LEU A 4 -0.41 11.64 -46.75
C LEU A 4 -1.21 10.87 -45.70
N CYS A 5 -0.67 9.71 -45.34
CA CYS A 5 -0.94 8.90 -44.15
C CYS A 5 -2.37 9.02 -43.61
N ALA A 6 -3.26 8.12 -44.04
CA ALA A 6 -4.50 7.88 -43.31
C ALA A 6 -4.14 7.57 -41.85
N VAL A 7 -4.49 8.50 -40.95
CA VAL A 7 -4.31 8.30 -39.51
C VAL A 7 -5.16 7.07 -39.16
N PRO A 8 -4.56 6.02 -38.56
CA PRO A 8 -5.31 4.84 -38.18
C PRO A 8 -6.50 5.21 -37.29
N GLU A 9 -7.64 4.53 -37.47
CA GLU A 9 -8.88 4.82 -36.73
C GLU A 9 -8.67 4.74 -35.19
N PHE A 10 -7.74 3.89 -34.74
CA PHE A 10 -7.35 3.81 -33.33
C PHE A 10 -6.71 5.12 -32.83
N ALA A 11 -5.88 5.78 -33.66
CA ALA A 11 -5.19 7.00 -33.29
C ALA A 11 -6.14 8.20 -33.25
N THR A 12 -7.16 8.23 -34.11
CA THR A 12 -8.24 9.23 -34.02
C THR A 12 -9.13 9.03 -32.79
N ASN A 13 -9.41 7.78 -32.40
CA ASN A 13 -10.20 7.50 -31.20
C ASN A 13 -9.43 7.82 -29.92
N MET A 14 -8.15 7.44 -29.84
CA MET A 14 -7.28 7.77 -28.70
C MET A 14 -7.07 9.28 -28.54
N ALA A 15 -7.02 10.06 -29.63
CA ALA A 15 -6.84 11.50 -29.56
C ALA A 15 -7.98 12.25 -28.85
N SER A 16 -9.16 11.61 -28.71
CA SER A 16 -10.31 12.19 -28.00
C SER A 16 -10.40 11.78 -26.52
N MET A 17 -9.55 10.85 -26.08
CA MET A 17 -9.56 10.28 -24.74
C MET A 17 -8.63 11.03 -23.78
N THR A 18 -9.02 11.08 -22.51
CA THR A 18 -8.11 11.52 -21.46
C THR A 18 -7.04 10.45 -21.20
N PRO A 19 -5.86 10.83 -20.68
CA PRO A 19 -4.84 9.84 -20.28
C PRO A 19 -5.39 8.75 -19.36
N ALA A 20 -6.27 9.10 -18.42
CA ALA A 20 -6.90 8.14 -17.52
C ALA A 20 -7.81 7.14 -18.28
N GLN A 21 -8.56 7.60 -19.29
CA GLN A 21 -9.39 6.72 -20.12
C GLN A 21 -8.54 5.76 -20.97
N ILE A 22 -7.41 6.24 -21.50
CA ILE A 22 -6.47 5.38 -22.25
C ILE A 22 -5.91 4.30 -21.32
N VAL A 23 -5.48 4.67 -20.12
CA VAL A 23 -4.97 3.70 -19.13
C VAL A 23 -6.05 2.69 -18.75
N CYS A 24 -7.29 3.13 -18.49
CA CYS A 24 -8.40 2.23 -18.18
C CYS A 24 -8.69 1.25 -19.34
N MET A 25 -8.63 1.72 -20.60
CA MET A 25 -8.78 0.85 -21.76
C MET A 25 -7.66 -0.18 -21.88
N MET A 26 -6.41 0.21 -21.58
CA MET A 26 -5.28 -0.71 -21.56
C MET A 26 -5.47 -1.78 -20.48
N CYS A 27 -5.88 -1.37 -19.27
CA CYS A 27 -6.20 -2.29 -18.19
C CYS A 27 -7.32 -3.28 -18.58
N ASP A 28 -8.39 -2.80 -19.21
CA ASP A 28 -9.47 -3.66 -19.71
C ASP A 28 -8.98 -4.67 -20.75
N THR A 29 -8.10 -4.24 -21.65
CA THR A 29 -7.52 -5.11 -22.68
C THR A 29 -6.69 -6.24 -22.05
N VAL A 30 -5.90 -5.91 -21.03
CA VAL A 30 -5.14 -6.90 -20.23
C VAL A 30 -6.08 -7.87 -19.53
N MET A 31 -7.12 -7.37 -18.85
CA MET A 31 -8.06 -8.21 -18.11
C MET A 31 -8.90 -9.12 -19.02
N GLN A 32 -9.30 -8.66 -20.20
CA GLN A 32 -10.00 -9.47 -21.20
C GLN A 32 -9.09 -10.58 -21.77
N SER A 33 -7.79 -10.34 -21.80
CA SER A 33 -6.77 -11.28 -22.28
C SER A 33 -6.21 -12.17 -21.17
N SER A 34 -6.84 -12.20 -19.98
CA SER A 34 -6.31 -12.87 -18.79
C SER A 34 -6.09 -14.39 -18.87
N HIS A 35 -6.66 -15.04 -19.88
CA HIS A 35 -6.43 -16.45 -20.17
C HIS A 35 -5.12 -16.71 -20.95
N LEU A 36 -4.51 -15.66 -21.52
CA LEU A 36 -3.28 -15.70 -22.31
C LEU A 36 -2.06 -15.14 -21.58
N LEU A 37 -2.27 -14.49 -20.42
CA LEU A 37 -1.26 -13.71 -19.72
C LEU A 37 -0.81 -14.38 -18.43
N HIS A 38 0.44 -14.11 -18.03
CA HIS A 38 0.97 -14.57 -16.74
C HIS A 38 0.39 -13.74 -15.59
N LEU A 39 0.47 -14.27 -14.36
CA LEU A 39 -0.02 -13.56 -13.17
C LEU A 39 0.69 -12.22 -12.97
N ARG A 40 2.00 -12.18 -13.22
CA ARG A 40 2.80 -10.95 -13.16
C ARG A 40 2.26 -9.86 -14.09
N ASP A 41 1.90 -10.21 -15.32
CA ASP A 41 1.32 -9.26 -16.30
C ASP A 41 -0.04 -8.74 -15.81
N LEU A 42 -0.84 -9.63 -15.23
CA LEU A 42 -2.14 -9.27 -14.67
C LEU A 42 -2.03 -8.40 -13.43
N SER A 43 -0.96 -8.55 -12.64
CA SER A 43 -0.73 -7.80 -11.42
C SER A 43 -0.49 -6.30 -11.67
N ALA A 44 -0.07 -5.93 -12.88
CA ALA A 44 0.10 -4.54 -13.28
C ALA A 44 -1.23 -3.77 -13.23
N VAL A 45 -2.36 -4.42 -13.55
CA VAL A 45 -3.68 -3.76 -13.58
C VAL A 45 -4.08 -3.22 -12.21
N PRO A 46 -4.15 -4.04 -11.14
CA PRO A 46 -4.52 -3.51 -9.85
C PRO A 46 -3.48 -2.52 -9.31
N LYS A 47 -2.18 -2.69 -9.56
CA LYS A 47 -1.15 -1.71 -9.16
C LYS A 47 -1.38 -0.32 -9.80
N VAL A 48 -1.73 -0.28 -11.09
CA VAL A 48 -2.06 0.98 -11.79
C VAL A 48 -3.33 1.60 -11.25
N TYR A 49 -4.37 0.80 -11.01
CA TYR A 49 -5.62 1.27 -10.40
C TYR A 49 -5.40 1.85 -9.01
N ASP A 50 -4.60 1.17 -8.19
CA ASP A 50 -4.24 1.62 -6.85
C ASP A 50 -3.53 2.98 -6.91
N SER A 51 -2.54 3.13 -7.79
CA SER A 51 -1.86 4.41 -8.03
C SER A 51 -2.82 5.53 -8.43
N ILE A 52 -3.78 5.26 -9.33
CA ILE A 52 -4.80 6.26 -9.72
C ILE A 52 -5.63 6.67 -8.51
N LEU A 53 -6.17 5.71 -7.76
CA LEU A 53 -7.03 5.97 -6.60
C LEU A 53 -6.30 6.77 -5.51
N GLN A 54 -5.05 6.40 -5.24
CA GLN A 54 -4.18 7.11 -4.29
C GLN A 54 -3.92 8.57 -4.70
N ASN A 55 -3.71 8.81 -6.00
CA ASN A 55 -3.56 10.17 -6.52
C ASN A 55 -4.87 10.96 -6.47
N LEU A 56 -6.02 10.32 -6.73
CA LEU A 56 -7.34 10.95 -6.60
C LEU A 56 -7.65 11.33 -5.15
N TRP A 57 -7.30 10.46 -4.19
CA TRP A 57 -7.40 10.75 -2.77
C TRP A 57 -6.57 11.98 -2.38
N LEU A 58 -5.31 12.02 -2.79
CA LEU A 58 -4.42 13.17 -2.55
C LEU A 58 -4.93 14.45 -3.22
N PHE A 59 -5.46 14.34 -4.44
CA PHE A 59 -6.06 15.45 -5.18
C PHE A 59 -7.26 16.04 -4.42
N LYS A 60 -8.20 15.19 -3.95
CA LYS A 60 -9.38 15.64 -3.20
C LYS A 60 -9.01 16.30 -1.87
N GLN A 61 -7.96 15.84 -1.20
CA GLN A 61 -7.45 16.52 0.00
C GLN A 61 -6.94 17.93 -0.28
N ARG A 62 -6.34 18.17 -1.47
CA ARG A 62 -5.75 19.47 -1.82
C ARG A 62 -6.77 20.47 -2.32
N GLU A 63 -7.75 20.04 -3.10
CA GLU A 63 -8.71 20.96 -3.74
C GLU A 63 -9.85 21.41 -2.84
N GLY A 64 -10.07 20.79 -1.68
CA GLY A 64 -11.01 21.28 -0.67
C GLY A 64 -12.48 21.38 -1.12
N GLY A 65 -12.85 20.84 -2.28
CA GLY A 65 -14.22 20.89 -2.81
C GLY A 65 -14.50 21.97 -3.87
N ASP A 66 -13.54 22.82 -4.22
CA ASP A 66 -13.81 24.02 -5.03
C ASP A 66 -14.05 23.72 -6.54
N ASN A 67 -13.49 22.63 -7.07
CA ASN A 67 -13.63 22.26 -8.48
C ASN A 67 -14.62 21.11 -8.69
N THR A 68 -15.91 21.45 -8.68
CA THR A 68 -17.01 20.48 -8.85
C THR A 68 -16.88 19.58 -10.10
N THR A 69 -16.31 20.09 -11.20
CA THR A 69 -16.16 19.32 -12.44
C THR A 69 -15.04 18.28 -12.32
N ALA A 70 -13.89 18.64 -11.76
CA ALA A 70 -12.80 17.70 -11.55
C ALA A 70 -13.14 16.64 -10.51
N ILE A 71 -13.88 17.01 -9.46
CA ILE A 71 -14.39 16.06 -8.46
C ILE A 71 -15.34 15.04 -9.11
N ALA A 72 -16.29 15.48 -9.93
CA ALA A 72 -17.19 14.55 -10.63
C ALA A 72 -16.44 13.58 -11.57
N MET A 73 -15.37 14.04 -12.23
CA MET A 73 -14.51 13.16 -13.03
C MET A 73 -13.74 12.16 -12.16
N ALA A 74 -13.22 12.60 -11.01
CA ALA A 74 -12.57 11.73 -10.04
C ALA A 74 -13.54 10.65 -9.53
N ASP A 75 -14.77 11.02 -9.19
CA ASP A 75 -15.81 10.09 -8.73
C ASP A 75 -16.15 9.04 -9.79
N SER A 76 -16.22 9.46 -11.05
CA SER A 76 -16.45 8.56 -12.19
C SER A 76 -15.32 7.54 -12.35
N LEU A 77 -14.07 7.94 -12.11
CA LEU A 77 -12.91 7.03 -12.14
C LEU A 77 -12.91 6.07 -10.94
N VAL A 78 -13.27 6.54 -9.74
CA VAL A 78 -13.41 5.69 -8.56
C VAL A 78 -14.48 4.63 -8.81
N GLU A 79 -15.65 5.03 -9.32
CA GLU A 79 -16.74 4.12 -9.68
C GLU A 79 -16.28 3.05 -10.70
N TYR A 80 -15.61 3.47 -11.77
CA TYR A 80 -15.10 2.57 -12.78
C TYR A 80 -14.12 1.53 -12.21
N ILE A 81 -13.11 1.99 -11.47
CA ILE A 81 -12.08 1.11 -10.90
C ILE A 81 -12.71 0.14 -9.88
N LEU A 82 -13.65 0.63 -9.05
CA LEU A 82 -14.36 -0.21 -8.09
C LEU A 82 -15.18 -1.30 -8.79
N GLN A 83 -15.90 -0.97 -9.87
CA GLN A 83 -16.63 -1.96 -10.67
C GLN A 83 -15.70 -2.99 -11.30
N ALA A 84 -14.54 -2.55 -11.81
CA ALA A 84 -13.54 -3.45 -12.38
C ALA A 84 -12.97 -4.40 -11.33
N ALA A 85 -12.61 -3.91 -10.14
CA ALA A 85 -12.12 -4.73 -9.04
C ALA A 85 -13.16 -5.74 -8.57
N LEU A 86 -14.41 -5.30 -8.35
CA LEU A 86 -15.50 -6.19 -7.93
C LEU A 86 -15.82 -7.28 -8.96
N ARG A 87 -15.67 -6.99 -10.25
CA ARG A 87 -15.84 -7.99 -11.31
C ARG A 87 -14.82 -9.13 -11.17
N VAL A 88 -13.58 -8.80 -10.84
CA VAL A 88 -12.50 -9.79 -10.65
C VAL A 88 -12.69 -10.57 -9.36
N LEU A 89 -12.98 -9.87 -8.25
CA LEU A 89 -13.18 -10.49 -6.93
C LEU A 89 -14.39 -11.45 -6.89
N ASN A 90 -15.42 -11.17 -7.69
CA ASN A 90 -16.61 -12.02 -7.81
C ASN A 90 -16.47 -13.10 -8.89
N ASP A 91 -15.37 -13.14 -9.65
CA ASP A 91 -15.16 -14.17 -10.66
C ASP A 91 -14.86 -15.52 -9.99
N SER A 92 -15.78 -16.46 -10.14
CA SER A 92 -15.66 -17.82 -9.61
C SER A 92 -14.46 -18.58 -10.17
N SER A 93 -13.93 -18.18 -11.33
CA SER A 93 -12.74 -18.77 -11.92
C SER A 93 -11.46 -18.35 -11.20
N SER A 94 -11.41 -17.12 -10.66
CA SER A 94 -10.31 -16.59 -9.86
C SER A 94 -10.24 -17.26 -8.49
N GLN A 95 -11.40 -17.51 -7.88
CA GLN A 95 -11.51 -18.17 -6.57
C GLN A 95 -11.02 -19.63 -6.59
N LYS A 96 -11.16 -20.32 -7.73
CA LYS A 96 -10.69 -21.71 -7.90
C LYS A 96 -9.18 -21.84 -8.10
N LYS A 97 -8.51 -20.77 -8.50
CA LYS A 97 -7.09 -20.79 -8.90
C LYS A 97 -6.13 -20.38 -7.78
N GLN A 98 -6.61 -20.27 -6.53
CA GLN A 98 -5.82 -19.87 -5.35
C GLN A 98 -4.84 -18.70 -5.62
N ARG A 99 -5.30 -17.61 -6.26
CA ARG A 99 -4.48 -16.43 -6.58
C ARG A 99 -4.54 -15.40 -5.45
N ARG A 100 -4.00 -15.72 -4.27
CA ARG A 100 -4.14 -14.94 -3.02
C ARG A 100 -3.55 -13.54 -3.15
N THR A 101 -2.33 -13.40 -3.67
CA THR A 101 -1.65 -12.10 -3.83
C THR A 101 -2.34 -11.22 -4.87
N LEU A 102 -2.79 -11.79 -5.99
CA LEU A 102 -3.58 -11.05 -6.98
C LEU A 102 -4.95 -10.63 -6.42
N THR A 103 -5.59 -11.51 -5.66
CA THR A 103 -6.87 -11.21 -4.99
C THR A 103 -6.70 -10.06 -4.01
N LEU A 104 -5.60 -10.08 -3.23
CA LEU A 104 -5.26 -8.99 -2.33
C LEU A 104 -5.07 -7.66 -3.08
N LEU A 105 -4.32 -7.65 -4.19
CA LEU A 105 -4.12 -6.44 -4.99
C LEU A 105 -5.45 -5.83 -5.48
N PHE A 106 -6.41 -6.65 -5.92
CA PHE A 106 -7.75 -6.15 -6.28
C PHE A 106 -8.57 -5.73 -5.07
N ALA A 107 -8.40 -6.38 -3.92
CA ALA A 107 -9.07 -5.97 -2.70
C ALA A 107 -8.51 -4.63 -2.18
N ASN A 108 -7.21 -4.39 -2.33
CA ASN A 108 -6.57 -3.11 -2.04
C ASN A 108 -7.16 -1.98 -2.89
N ASN A 109 -7.53 -2.21 -4.15
CA ASN A 109 -8.24 -1.19 -4.93
C ASN A 109 -9.57 -0.79 -4.29
N VAL A 110 -10.29 -1.70 -3.64
CA VAL A 110 -11.51 -1.37 -2.90
C VAL A 110 -11.17 -0.50 -1.68
N LEU A 111 -10.09 -0.81 -0.96
CA LEU A 111 -9.63 0.00 0.17
C LEU A 111 -9.16 1.40 -0.27
N SER A 112 -8.42 1.50 -1.38
CA SER A 112 -8.00 2.78 -1.96
C SER A 112 -9.20 3.57 -2.50
N ALA A 113 -10.23 2.89 -3.01
CA ALA A 113 -11.49 3.54 -3.37
C ALA A 113 -12.23 4.09 -2.15
N ILE A 114 -12.17 3.41 -0.99
CA ILE A 114 -12.68 3.97 0.28
C ILE A 114 -11.93 5.26 0.65
N LEU A 115 -10.61 5.30 0.48
CA LEU A 115 -9.86 6.53 0.74
C LEU A 115 -10.25 7.64 -0.23
N ALA A 116 -10.34 7.35 -1.53
CA ALA A 116 -10.66 8.32 -2.56
C ALA A 116 -12.11 8.83 -2.50
N ASP A 117 -13.08 7.96 -2.18
CA ASP A 117 -14.48 8.30 -1.96
C ASP A 117 -15.20 7.23 -1.11
N ALA A 118 -15.20 7.43 0.20
CA ALA A 118 -15.78 6.47 1.13
C ALA A 118 -17.30 6.33 0.93
N ALA A 119 -18.01 7.44 0.73
CA ALA A 119 -19.46 7.45 0.61
C ALA A 119 -19.95 6.77 -0.67
N LEU A 120 -19.31 7.04 -1.81
CA LEU A 120 -19.58 6.36 -3.07
C LEU A 120 -19.27 4.86 -2.95
N THR A 121 -18.09 4.52 -2.44
CA THR A 121 -17.64 3.13 -2.33
C THR A 121 -18.58 2.30 -1.45
N VAL A 122 -18.94 2.81 -0.27
CA VAL A 122 -19.87 2.12 0.64
C VAL A 122 -21.25 1.97 0.02
N ARG A 123 -21.80 3.00 -0.64
CA ARG A 123 -23.10 2.88 -1.33
C ARG A 123 -23.06 1.81 -2.41
N MET A 124 -21.99 1.75 -3.20
CA MET A 124 -21.84 0.75 -4.25
C MET A 124 -21.73 -0.67 -3.66
N LEU A 125 -20.87 -0.88 -2.67
CA LEU A 125 -20.71 -2.18 -2.01
C LEU A 125 -22.01 -2.64 -1.32
N SER A 126 -22.72 -1.74 -0.65
CA SER A 126 -24.02 -2.01 -0.03
C SER A 126 -25.08 -2.35 -1.06
N SER A 127 -25.15 -1.59 -2.17
CA SER A 127 -26.12 -1.85 -3.25
C SER A 127 -25.89 -3.20 -3.95
N ALA A 128 -24.64 -3.64 -4.02
CA ALA A 128 -24.27 -4.95 -4.55
C ALA A 128 -24.40 -6.08 -3.51
N GLY A 129 -24.71 -5.77 -2.24
CA GLY A 129 -24.82 -6.75 -1.16
C GLY A 129 -23.49 -7.38 -0.75
N VAL A 130 -22.36 -6.72 -1.05
CA VAL A 130 -21.00 -7.26 -0.84
C VAL A 130 -20.19 -6.52 0.22
N LEU A 131 -20.72 -5.47 0.84
CA LEU A 131 -19.98 -4.68 1.85
C LEU A 131 -19.41 -5.55 2.98
N LEU A 132 -20.27 -6.22 3.76
CA LEU A 132 -19.81 -7.08 4.85
C LEU A 132 -19.04 -8.31 4.33
N PRO A 133 -19.52 -9.06 3.31
CA PRO A 133 -18.77 -10.18 2.74
C PRO A 133 -17.36 -9.81 2.29
N PHE A 134 -17.16 -8.63 1.70
CA PHE A 134 -15.84 -8.14 1.29
C PHE A 134 -14.88 -8.08 2.48
N PHE A 135 -15.26 -7.41 3.58
CA PHE A 135 -14.39 -7.29 4.75
C PHE A 135 -14.13 -8.64 5.43
N VAL A 136 -15.15 -9.50 5.51
CA VAL A 136 -14.98 -10.85 6.07
C VAL A 136 -13.98 -11.67 5.25
N HIS A 137 -14.10 -11.65 3.92
CA HIS A 137 -13.16 -12.36 3.04
C HIS A 137 -11.76 -11.75 3.07
N TYR A 138 -11.65 -10.42 3.09
CA TYR A 138 -10.36 -9.73 3.20
C TYR A 138 -9.65 -10.11 4.50
N ILE A 139 -10.33 -10.00 5.64
CA ILE A 139 -9.77 -10.33 6.96
C ILE A 139 -9.33 -11.78 7.01
N ARG A 140 -10.15 -12.71 6.48
CA ARG A 140 -9.78 -14.12 6.41
C ARG A 140 -8.52 -14.33 5.57
N LEU A 141 -8.48 -13.76 4.36
CA LEU A 141 -7.34 -13.86 3.45
C LEU A 141 -6.05 -13.38 4.13
N VAL A 142 -6.07 -12.18 4.71
CA VAL A 142 -4.86 -11.58 5.28
C VAL A 142 -4.43 -12.24 6.58
N GLN A 143 -5.32 -12.92 7.31
CA GLN A 143 -4.98 -13.61 8.56
C GLN A 143 -4.35 -14.99 8.34
N GLU A 144 -4.35 -15.51 7.12
CA GLU A 144 -3.60 -16.71 6.76
C GLU A 144 -2.09 -16.48 7.02
N GLU A 145 -1.44 -17.47 7.63
CA GLU A 145 -0.04 -17.34 8.08
C GLU A 145 0.93 -17.05 6.92
N THR A 146 0.72 -17.73 5.79
CA THR A 146 1.47 -17.50 4.55
C THR A 146 1.30 -16.08 4.03
N MET A 147 0.07 -15.56 4.05
CA MET A 147 -0.20 -14.17 3.66
C MET A 147 0.45 -13.16 4.62
N GLN A 148 0.43 -13.41 5.93
CA GLN A 148 1.03 -12.49 6.91
C GLN A 148 2.52 -12.21 6.66
N VAL A 149 3.25 -13.18 6.11
CA VAL A 149 4.66 -13.03 5.72
C VAL A 149 4.82 -12.23 4.44
N MET A 150 3.90 -12.39 3.46
CA MET A 150 3.97 -11.69 2.17
C MET A 150 3.44 -10.26 2.20
N LEU A 151 2.56 -9.93 3.16
CA LEU A 151 1.96 -8.59 3.25
C LEU A 151 3.02 -7.50 3.42
N ARG A 152 2.86 -6.42 2.66
CA ARG A 152 3.68 -5.21 2.70
C ARG A 152 3.27 -4.29 3.86
N SER A 153 4.15 -3.37 4.25
CA SER A 153 3.76 -2.30 5.18
C SER A 153 2.63 -1.47 4.57
N TYR A 154 2.70 -1.21 3.26
CA TYR A 154 1.65 -0.59 2.49
C TYR A 154 0.26 -1.23 2.69
N ASP A 155 0.14 -2.56 2.54
CA ASP A 155 -1.16 -3.26 2.59
C ASP A 155 -1.83 -3.11 3.98
N ARG A 156 -1.02 -3.17 5.04
CA ARG A 156 -1.48 -3.03 6.43
C ARG A 156 -1.96 -1.60 6.69
N ARG A 157 -1.17 -0.59 6.27
CA ARG A 157 -1.51 0.83 6.43
C ARG A 157 -2.75 1.20 5.63
N LEU A 158 -2.87 0.74 4.40
CA LEU A 158 -4.02 0.98 3.54
C LEU A 158 -5.32 0.50 4.22
N PHE A 159 -5.32 -0.73 4.75
CA PHE A 159 -6.44 -1.26 5.51
C PHE A 159 -6.76 -0.40 6.74
N VAL A 160 -5.77 -0.07 7.56
CA VAL A 160 -5.95 0.75 8.77
C VAL A 160 -6.55 2.12 8.41
N MET A 161 -6.05 2.78 7.37
CA MET A 161 -6.57 4.07 6.91
C MET A 161 -7.99 3.96 6.35
N ALA A 162 -8.31 2.90 5.64
CA ALA A 162 -9.66 2.66 5.14
C ALA A 162 -10.65 2.49 6.31
N ILE A 163 -10.31 1.69 7.32
CA ILE A 163 -11.15 1.51 8.53
C ILE A 163 -11.33 2.83 9.30
N ALA A 164 -10.27 3.60 9.47
CA ALA A 164 -10.33 4.93 10.08
C ALA A 164 -11.30 5.86 9.31
N THR A 165 -11.21 5.85 7.98
CA THR A 165 -12.10 6.62 7.09
C THR A 165 -13.56 6.18 7.23
N LEU A 166 -13.83 4.88 7.31
CA LEU A 166 -15.18 4.35 7.54
C LEU A 166 -15.74 4.72 8.91
N ALA A 167 -14.91 4.75 9.96
CA ALA A 167 -15.35 5.17 11.29
C ALA A 167 -15.80 6.64 11.31
N ARG A 168 -15.11 7.52 10.57
CA ARG A 168 -15.54 8.91 10.38
C ARG A 168 -16.82 9.01 9.55
N LEU A 169 -16.88 8.28 8.44
CA LEU A 169 -18.06 8.25 7.57
C LEU A 169 -19.32 7.84 8.32
N GLN A 170 -19.23 6.87 9.24
CA GLN A 170 -20.36 6.45 10.08
C GLN A 170 -20.97 7.63 10.85
N THR A 171 -20.15 8.58 11.30
CA THR A 171 -20.63 9.76 12.04
C THR A 171 -21.03 10.93 11.16
N GLU A 172 -20.45 11.03 9.97
CA GLU A 172 -20.75 12.08 9.00
C GLU A 172 -22.02 11.77 8.20
N GLN A 173 -22.35 10.49 7.99
CA GLN A 173 -23.49 10.04 7.17
C GLN A 173 -24.34 8.99 7.89
N ALA A 174 -25.37 9.46 8.60
CA ALA A 174 -26.29 8.62 9.37
C ALA A 174 -26.98 7.51 8.54
N GLU A 175 -27.20 7.74 7.24
CA GLU A 175 -27.81 6.76 6.34
C GLU A 175 -26.93 5.52 6.08
N LEU A 176 -25.61 5.65 6.19
CA LEU A 176 -24.65 4.56 6.02
C LEU A 176 -24.24 3.93 7.37
N ALA A 177 -24.60 4.57 8.49
CA ALA A 177 -24.07 4.23 9.80
C ALA A 177 -24.37 2.78 10.22
N ALA A 178 -25.58 2.29 9.93
CA ALA A 178 -26.00 0.93 10.27
C ALA A 178 -25.21 -0.14 9.47
N SER A 179 -24.97 0.11 8.18
CA SER A 179 -24.19 -0.80 7.32
C SER A 179 -22.71 -0.85 7.71
N LEU A 180 -22.18 0.26 8.22
CA LEU A 180 -20.79 0.36 8.68
C LEU A 180 -20.58 -0.21 10.08
N GLU A 181 -21.60 -0.22 10.93
CA GLU A 181 -21.49 -0.67 12.31
C GLU A 181 -21.02 -2.13 12.40
N GLU A 182 -21.57 -3.03 11.59
CA GLU A 182 -21.18 -4.44 11.58
C GLU A 182 -19.72 -4.64 11.13
N VAL A 183 -19.28 -3.88 10.12
CA VAL A 183 -17.89 -3.91 9.64
C VAL A 183 -16.94 -3.43 10.73
N LEU A 184 -17.22 -2.28 11.33
CA LEU A 184 -16.35 -1.67 12.35
C LEU A 184 -16.29 -2.52 13.62
N CYS A 185 -17.42 -3.06 14.08
CA CYS A 185 -17.45 -4.02 15.18
C CYS A 185 -16.63 -5.27 14.87
N GLY A 186 -16.82 -5.87 13.68
CA GLY A 186 -16.09 -7.07 13.30
C GLY A 186 -14.58 -6.88 13.21
N VAL A 187 -14.11 -5.71 12.75
CA VAL A 187 -12.68 -5.40 12.71
C VAL A 187 -12.09 -5.23 14.11
N LEU A 188 -12.83 -4.58 15.01
CA LEU A 188 -12.38 -4.31 16.38
C LEU A 188 -12.47 -5.55 17.29
N GLU A 189 -13.49 -6.39 17.11
CA GLU A 189 -13.60 -7.70 17.79
C GLU A 189 -12.59 -8.72 17.22
N GLY A 190 -12.15 -8.52 15.97
CA GLY A 190 -11.18 -9.37 15.31
C GLY A 190 -9.72 -9.09 15.70
N GLU A 191 -8.86 -10.06 15.40
CA GLU A 191 -7.42 -9.97 15.69
C GLU A 191 -6.62 -9.19 14.63
N VAL A 192 -7.26 -8.71 13.57
CA VAL A 192 -6.54 -8.15 12.40
C VAL A 192 -5.72 -6.91 12.76
N LEU A 193 -6.29 -5.98 13.54
CA LEU A 193 -5.59 -4.77 13.96
C LEU A 193 -4.42 -5.10 14.89
N GLU A 194 -4.58 -6.09 15.77
CA GLU A 194 -3.53 -6.54 16.69
C GLU A 194 -2.38 -7.22 15.93
N LYS A 195 -2.68 -8.11 15.00
CA LYS A 195 -1.66 -8.76 14.16
C LYS A 195 -0.89 -7.74 13.33
N TYR A 196 -1.60 -6.80 12.72
CA TYR A 196 -0.96 -5.74 11.94
C TYR A 196 -0.10 -4.82 12.81
N SER A 197 -0.56 -4.45 14.01
CA SER A 197 0.23 -3.59 14.90
C SER A 197 1.49 -4.29 15.40
N HIS A 198 1.42 -5.60 15.71
CA HIS A 198 2.61 -6.37 16.10
C HIS A 198 3.61 -6.49 14.94
N ARG A 199 3.14 -6.79 13.72
CA ARG A 199 4.00 -6.90 12.54
C ARG A 199 4.66 -5.57 12.19
N GLU A 200 3.90 -4.48 12.17
CA GLU A 200 4.47 -3.14 11.94
C GLU A 200 5.41 -2.71 13.07
N GLY A 201 5.06 -2.98 14.34
CA GLY A 201 5.93 -2.67 15.47
C GLY A 201 7.27 -3.37 15.41
N ALA A 202 7.30 -4.64 15.01
CA ALA A 202 8.55 -5.37 14.79
C ALA A 202 9.43 -4.68 13.72
N MET A 203 8.83 -4.27 12.59
CA MET A 203 9.56 -3.56 11.53
C MET A 203 10.12 -2.21 12.01
N VAL A 204 9.32 -1.44 12.76
CA VAL A 204 9.73 -0.14 13.33
C VAL A 204 10.89 -0.32 14.32
N ILE A 205 10.80 -1.29 15.23
CA ILE A 205 11.85 -1.57 16.22
C ILE A 205 13.16 -1.93 15.53
N THR A 206 13.11 -2.80 14.51
CA THR A 206 14.31 -3.19 13.76
C THR A 206 14.95 -1.99 13.07
N GLU A 207 14.16 -1.14 12.41
CA GLU A 207 14.70 0.04 11.72
C GLU A 207 15.31 1.07 12.68
N VAL A 208 14.66 1.33 13.81
CA VAL A 208 15.17 2.25 14.84
C VAL A 208 16.47 1.70 15.44
N GLY A 209 16.52 0.41 15.80
CA GLY A 209 17.72 -0.22 16.37
C GLY A 209 18.92 -0.23 15.41
N MET A 210 18.68 -0.35 14.10
CA MET A 210 19.74 -0.22 13.10
C MET A 210 20.26 1.22 12.96
N ARG A 211 19.37 2.22 13.04
CA ARG A 211 19.80 3.63 13.03
C ARG A 211 20.65 3.99 14.24
N GLU A 212 20.32 3.46 15.41
CA GLU A 212 21.14 3.64 16.61
C GLU A 212 22.51 2.98 16.44
N SER A 213 22.56 1.77 15.88
CA SER A 213 23.82 1.05 15.61
C SER A 213 24.71 1.76 14.57
N LEU A 214 24.12 2.40 13.56
CA LEU A 214 24.86 3.19 12.56
C LEU A 214 25.24 4.58 13.06
N SER A 215 24.52 5.12 14.04
CA SER A 215 24.81 6.43 14.65
C SER A 215 25.88 6.37 15.74
N ASP A 216 26.13 5.21 16.34
CA ASP A 216 27.18 5.01 17.37
C ASP A 216 28.55 4.60 16.76
N GLY A 217 28.65 4.57 15.42
CA GLY A 217 29.82 4.17 14.65
C GLY A 217 30.90 5.25 14.44
N ASP A 218 31.00 6.25 15.33
CA ASP A 218 32.08 7.26 15.35
C ASP A 218 33.03 7.06 16.54
N ALA A 219 33.18 5.81 16.99
CA ALA A 219 34.26 5.38 17.86
C ALA A 219 35.19 4.44 17.09
N TYR A 220 36.23 5.03 16.49
CA TYR A 220 37.44 4.31 16.13
C TYR A 220 37.94 3.57 17.37
N ASP A 221 37.72 2.27 17.44
CA ASP A 221 38.48 1.39 18.32
C ASP A 221 39.32 0.47 17.44
N GLU A 222 40.55 0.93 17.19
CA GLU A 222 41.66 0.12 16.72
C GLU A 222 42.04 -0.91 17.81
N GLU A 223 41.18 -1.90 18.08
CA GLU A 223 41.63 -3.08 18.84
C GLU A 223 42.13 -4.16 17.88
N GLU A 224 43.41 -3.98 17.52
CA GLU A 224 44.46 -4.99 17.52
C GLU A 224 44.01 -6.46 17.69
N TRP A 225 43.54 -7.08 16.60
CA TRP A 225 43.49 -8.54 16.50
C TRP A 225 44.89 -9.07 16.22
N SER A 226 45.70 -9.11 17.28
CA SER A 226 46.94 -9.88 17.33
C SER A 226 46.64 -11.36 17.58
N GLY A 227 47.15 -12.25 16.75
CA GLY A 227 47.16 -13.69 17.04
C GLY A 227 47.05 -14.61 15.83
N GLU A 228 48.16 -14.75 15.12
CA GLU A 228 48.44 -15.76 14.10
C GLU A 228 48.09 -17.20 14.53
N ALA A 229 47.51 -17.98 13.61
CA ALA A 229 47.87 -19.38 13.41
C ALA A 229 47.49 -19.80 11.98
N GLU A 230 48.53 -20.00 11.17
CA GLU A 230 48.47 -20.43 9.77
C GLU A 230 47.91 -21.86 9.61
N SER A 231 47.28 -22.15 8.46
CA SER A 231 47.61 -23.34 7.63
C SER A 231 46.82 -23.34 6.31
N ASP A 232 47.47 -22.81 5.28
CA ASP A 232 47.69 -23.33 3.92
C ASP A 232 46.64 -24.19 3.14
N SER A 233 46.68 -23.92 1.83
CA SER A 233 46.16 -24.61 0.63
C SER A 233 44.74 -24.24 0.19
N GLY A 234 44.48 -23.77 -1.04
CA GLY A 234 45.32 -23.57 -2.21
C GLY A 234 44.44 -23.60 -3.45
N ASP A 235 44.74 -22.69 -4.38
CA ASP A 235 44.46 -22.72 -5.82
C ASP A 235 43.10 -22.25 -6.40
N ASP A 236 43.30 -21.46 -7.47
CA ASP A 236 42.57 -21.34 -8.73
C ASP A 236 41.38 -20.35 -8.86
N ASP A 237 41.76 -19.08 -9.10
CA ASP A 237 41.53 -18.25 -10.30
C ASP A 237 40.20 -18.29 -11.09
N GLU A 238 39.97 -17.12 -11.70
CA GLU A 238 39.06 -16.79 -12.81
C GLU A 238 37.63 -16.38 -12.44
N MET A 239 37.36 -15.07 -12.49
CA MET A 239 36.30 -14.51 -13.33
C MET A 239 36.49 -13.00 -13.59
N GLU A 240 36.89 -12.75 -14.84
CA GLU A 240 36.66 -11.64 -15.76
C GLU A 240 35.91 -10.39 -15.29
N ASP A 241 36.57 -9.24 -15.52
CA ASP A 241 36.03 -7.88 -15.57
C ASP A 241 35.00 -7.73 -16.72
N GLU A 242 33.78 -7.32 -16.39
CA GLU A 242 32.90 -6.60 -17.31
C GLU A 242 32.72 -5.17 -16.78
N GLU A 243 33.44 -4.23 -17.40
CA GLU A 243 33.11 -2.80 -17.34
C GLU A 243 31.84 -2.57 -18.17
N ASP A 244 30.76 -2.11 -17.54
CA ASP A 244 29.75 -1.33 -18.25
C ASP A 244 29.41 -0.07 -17.44
N ASP A 245 29.72 1.06 -18.06
CA ASP A 245 29.51 2.41 -17.57
C ASP A 245 28.02 2.75 -17.59
N GLU A 246 27.38 2.82 -16.43
CA GLU A 246 26.15 3.60 -16.27
C GLU A 246 26.41 4.80 -15.33
N GLU A 247 26.50 5.98 -15.95
CA GLU A 247 26.50 7.28 -15.28
C GLU A 247 25.28 7.40 -14.36
N GLU A 248 25.47 7.15 -13.06
CA GLU A 248 24.49 7.43 -12.02
C GLU A 248 24.17 8.94 -12.00
N ALA A 249 22.94 9.28 -12.38
CA ALA A 249 22.31 10.53 -12.02
C ALA A 249 22.13 10.59 -10.49
N SER A 250 23.11 11.21 -9.83
CA SER A 250 23.12 11.47 -8.40
C SER A 250 21.85 12.22 -7.95
N GLY A 251 21.00 11.56 -7.16
CA GLY A 251 19.88 12.24 -6.52
C GLY A 251 18.79 11.35 -5.93
N MET A 252 19.13 10.44 -5.00
CA MET A 252 18.27 9.96 -3.90
C MET A 252 19.03 8.87 -3.10
N GLU A 253 19.87 9.28 -2.16
CA GLU A 253 20.76 8.37 -1.42
C GLU A 253 20.20 7.91 -0.05
N ASN A 254 18.97 8.27 0.31
CA ASN A 254 18.44 8.04 1.67
C ASN A 254 17.55 6.78 1.86
N ASP A 255 17.33 5.95 0.83
CA ASP A 255 16.48 4.74 0.94
C ASP A 255 17.26 3.39 0.81
N LYS A 256 18.58 3.42 0.61
CA LYS A 256 19.42 2.21 0.42
C LYS A 256 19.54 1.32 1.67
N CYS A 257 19.14 1.80 2.85
CA CYS A 257 19.25 1.04 4.11
C CYS A 257 18.05 0.10 4.35
N LEU A 258 16.88 0.36 3.75
CA LEU A 258 15.68 -0.48 3.95
C LEU A 258 15.66 -1.72 3.05
N GLN A 259 16.24 -1.64 1.86
CA GLN A 259 16.22 -2.74 0.88
C GLN A 259 16.91 -4.02 1.36
N PRO A 260 18.14 -4.00 1.92
CA PRO A 260 18.80 -5.21 2.40
C PRO A 260 18.07 -5.85 3.61
N LEU A 261 17.33 -5.03 4.37
CA LEU A 261 16.63 -5.46 5.59
C LEU A 261 15.31 -6.15 5.30
N LEU A 262 14.59 -5.67 4.28
CA LEU A 262 13.38 -6.33 3.79
C LEU A 262 13.72 -7.69 3.18
N HIS A 263 14.80 -7.79 2.41
CA HIS A 263 15.30 -9.07 1.89
C HIS A 263 15.78 -9.99 3.03
N SER A 264 16.54 -9.49 4.00
CA SER A 264 17.03 -10.30 5.13
C SER A 264 15.90 -10.78 6.06
N ALA A 265 14.91 -9.93 6.37
CA ALA A 265 13.74 -10.32 7.16
C ALA A 265 12.87 -11.34 6.42
N ALA A 266 12.66 -11.17 5.12
CA ALA A 266 11.96 -12.16 4.28
C ALA A 266 12.71 -13.51 4.24
N ASP A 267 14.05 -13.49 4.17
CA ASP A 267 14.88 -14.70 4.11
C ASP A 267 15.02 -15.44 5.45
N VAL A 268 14.99 -14.74 6.57
CA VAL A 268 14.91 -15.37 7.91
C VAL A 268 13.53 -16.02 8.10
N LEU A 269 12.46 -15.34 7.67
CA LEU A 269 11.09 -15.85 7.80
C LEU A 269 10.77 -17.00 6.84
N LYS A 270 11.37 -17.01 5.63
CA LYS A 270 11.30 -18.17 4.73
C LYS A 270 11.96 -19.42 5.32
N ARG A 271 13.07 -19.26 6.05
CA ARG A 271 13.74 -20.37 6.74
C ARG A 271 12.93 -20.91 7.92
N ASP A 272 12.24 -20.04 8.65
CA ASP A 272 11.37 -20.45 9.76
C ASP A 272 10.08 -21.13 9.27
N ALA A 273 9.51 -20.68 8.16
CA ALA A 273 8.36 -21.35 7.52
C ALA A 273 8.75 -22.72 6.93
N ALA A 274 9.91 -22.82 6.28
CA ALA A 274 10.43 -24.08 5.75
C ALA A 274 10.83 -25.08 6.86
N ALA A 275 11.17 -24.62 8.07
CA ALA A 275 11.44 -25.49 9.21
C ALA A 275 10.17 -26.03 9.89
N ALA A 276 8.99 -25.48 9.58
CA ALA A 276 7.70 -25.91 10.10
C ALA A 276 6.92 -26.83 9.13
N ASP A 277 7.38 -26.97 7.89
CA ASP A 277 6.65 -27.61 6.79
C ASP A 277 7.46 -28.77 6.18
N ASP A 278 7.71 -29.82 6.96
CA ASP A 278 8.25 -31.11 6.48
C ASP A 278 7.11 -32.01 5.96
N GLY A 279 6.06 -31.39 5.41
CA GLY A 279 4.86 -32.00 4.85
C GLY A 279 4.83 -31.81 3.34
N ASP A 280 5.09 -32.89 2.62
CA ASP A 280 5.09 -33.05 1.16
C ASP A 280 3.70 -32.76 0.54
N ASP A 281 3.28 -31.49 0.53
CA ASP A 281 2.13 -31.00 -0.24
C ASP A 281 2.63 -30.06 -1.35
N ASP A 282 2.67 -30.60 -2.56
CA ASP A 282 2.98 -29.95 -3.85
C ASP A 282 1.85 -28.96 -4.25
N GLU A 283 1.41 -28.10 -3.31
CA GLU A 283 0.60 -26.92 -3.60
C GLU A 283 1.53 -25.87 -4.21
N GLY A 284 1.69 -25.92 -5.54
CA GLY A 284 2.57 -25.04 -6.31
C GLY A 284 2.58 -23.61 -5.77
N GLU A 285 3.72 -23.21 -5.21
CA GLU A 285 3.95 -21.93 -4.56
C GLU A 285 3.42 -20.79 -5.45
N GLU A 286 2.42 -20.05 -4.96
CA GLU A 286 1.92 -18.88 -5.66
C GLU A 286 3.07 -17.85 -5.80
N GLU A 287 3.31 -17.37 -7.02
CA GLU A 287 4.23 -16.26 -7.27
C GLU A 287 3.83 -15.06 -6.39
N ASN A 288 4.73 -14.63 -5.49
CA ASN A 288 4.46 -13.45 -4.67
C ASN A 288 4.48 -12.19 -5.55
N LEU A 289 3.29 -11.63 -5.83
CA LEU A 289 3.13 -10.43 -6.65
C LEU A 289 3.31 -9.12 -5.87
N LEU A 290 3.54 -9.20 -4.56
CA LEU A 290 3.64 -8.06 -3.65
C LEU A 290 5.11 -7.67 -3.48
N ASP A 291 5.47 -6.51 -4.04
CA ASP A 291 6.78 -5.89 -3.82
C ASP A 291 6.60 -4.54 -3.10
N GLU A 292 7.40 -4.30 -2.05
CA GLU A 292 7.39 -3.04 -1.29
C GLU A 292 7.96 -1.88 -2.13
N THR A 293 8.73 -2.19 -3.18
CA THR A 293 9.33 -1.21 -4.10
C THR A 293 8.48 -0.90 -5.33
N ASP A 294 7.31 -1.54 -5.47
CA ASP A 294 6.43 -1.37 -6.63
C ASP A 294 6.09 0.10 -6.91
N PHE A 295 5.79 0.86 -5.86
CA PHE A 295 5.56 2.31 -5.94
C PHE A 295 5.57 2.97 -4.56
N VAL A 296 5.88 4.26 -4.50
CA VAL A 296 5.71 5.09 -3.30
C VAL A 296 4.31 5.70 -3.30
N ALA A 297 3.51 5.38 -2.29
CA ALA A 297 2.15 5.84 -2.16
C ALA A 297 2.05 7.12 -1.31
N PRO A 298 1.08 8.01 -1.58
CA PRO A 298 0.75 9.14 -0.71
C PRO A 298 0.47 8.75 0.76
N ILE A 299 -0.03 7.53 1.02
CA ILE A 299 -0.26 7.04 2.39
C ILE A 299 1.04 6.77 3.15
N ASP A 300 2.18 6.57 2.48
CA ASP A 300 3.46 6.25 3.13
C ASP A 300 4.07 7.42 3.90
N ALA A 301 3.54 8.63 3.68
CA ALA A 301 3.89 9.82 4.44
C ALA A 301 2.96 10.06 5.64
N ARG A 302 1.99 9.18 5.90
CA ARG A 302 0.98 9.35 6.94
C ARG A 302 1.17 8.30 8.04
N ASN A 303 0.95 8.73 9.28
CA ASN A 303 0.82 7.80 10.40
C ASN A 303 -0.61 7.23 10.41
N ALA A 304 -0.78 6.04 9.79
CA ALA A 304 -2.07 5.37 9.69
C ALA A 304 -2.67 5.05 11.07
N TRP A 305 -1.83 4.70 12.04
CA TRP A 305 -2.24 4.34 13.41
C TRP A 305 -2.73 5.56 14.19
N ALA A 306 -2.05 6.70 14.08
CA ALA A 306 -2.54 7.96 14.63
C ALA A 306 -3.91 8.35 14.05
N PHE A 307 -4.05 8.23 12.73
CA PHE A 307 -5.31 8.53 12.04
C PHE A 307 -6.46 7.61 12.47
N LEU A 308 -6.18 6.33 12.73
CA LEU A 308 -7.14 5.37 13.29
C LEU A 308 -7.61 5.80 14.69
N LEU A 309 -6.66 6.09 15.59
CA LEU A 309 -6.96 6.50 16.97
C LEU A 309 -7.80 7.79 17.01
N GLU A 310 -7.43 8.78 16.20
CA GLU A 310 -8.18 10.03 16.07
C GLU A 310 -9.61 9.76 15.57
N SER A 311 -9.74 8.93 14.54
CA SER A 311 -11.03 8.60 13.92
C SER A 311 -11.95 7.85 14.88
N PHE A 312 -11.42 6.89 15.64
CA PHE A 312 -12.19 6.14 16.64
C PHE A 312 -12.64 7.04 17.80
N ARG A 313 -11.76 7.94 18.25
CA ARG A 313 -12.10 8.94 19.27
C ARG A 313 -13.20 9.89 18.76
N HIS A 314 -13.09 10.37 17.52
CA HIS A 314 -14.12 11.21 16.90
C HIS A 314 -15.46 10.48 16.85
N ALA A 315 -15.46 9.24 16.36
CA ALA A 315 -16.67 8.43 16.26
C ALA A 315 -17.34 8.21 17.63
N SER A 316 -16.53 7.84 18.63
CA SER A 316 -16.98 7.58 20.01
C SER A 316 -17.53 8.82 20.71
N ALA A 317 -17.07 10.01 20.32
CA ALA A 317 -17.56 11.28 20.88
C ALA A 317 -18.84 11.77 20.19
N ALA A 318 -19.02 11.47 18.91
CA ALA A 318 -20.12 12.00 18.11
C ALA A 318 -21.42 11.20 18.23
N ALA A 319 -21.35 9.88 18.44
CA ALA A 319 -22.52 9.02 18.53
C ALA A 319 -22.35 7.89 19.57
N SER A 320 -23.47 7.40 20.11
CA SER A 320 -23.48 6.20 20.95
C SER A 320 -23.99 5.01 20.14
N THR A 321 -23.08 4.40 19.39
CA THR A 321 -23.33 3.16 18.61
C THR A 321 -22.80 1.94 19.36
N ARG A 322 -23.15 0.72 18.93
CA ARG A 322 -22.54 -0.52 19.44
C ARG A 322 -21.03 -0.48 19.26
N PHE A 323 -20.57 0.03 18.11
CA PHE A 323 -19.14 0.24 17.86
C PHE A 323 -18.50 1.13 18.93
N CYS A 324 -19.12 2.26 19.27
CA CYS A 324 -18.57 3.18 20.29
C CYS A 324 -18.55 2.55 21.69
N GLN A 325 -19.52 1.70 22.02
CA GLN A 325 -19.52 0.93 23.27
C GLN A 325 -18.35 -0.06 23.28
N LEU A 326 -18.17 -0.80 22.20
CA LEU A 326 -17.09 -1.76 22.02
C LEU A 326 -15.70 -1.09 22.10
N VAL A 327 -15.53 0.09 21.51
CA VAL A 327 -14.29 0.88 21.66
C VAL A 327 -13.98 1.14 23.14
N GLY A 328 -15.00 1.37 23.97
CA GLY A 328 -14.86 1.56 25.42
C GLY A 328 -14.60 0.30 26.24
N ASP A 329 -14.71 -0.89 25.65
CA ASP A 329 -14.54 -2.16 26.37
C ASP A 329 -13.08 -2.42 26.76
N ALA A 330 -12.88 -3.12 27.88
CA ALA A 330 -11.55 -3.35 28.44
C ALA A 330 -10.59 -4.14 27.52
N ASN A 331 -11.12 -4.95 26.59
CA ASN A 331 -10.31 -5.67 25.61
C ASN A 331 -9.85 -4.72 24.51
N SER A 332 -10.77 -3.97 23.92
CA SER A 332 -10.47 -2.98 22.88
C SER A 332 -9.58 -1.86 23.42
N GLN A 333 -9.77 -1.41 24.65
CA GLN A 333 -8.89 -0.42 25.29
C GLN A 333 -7.44 -0.92 25.44
N ARG A 334 -7.23 -2.20 25.76
CA ARG A 334 -5.88 -2.80 25.79
C ARG A 334 -5.23 -2.82 24.41
N GLN A 335 -5.98 -3.26 23.40
CA GLN A 335 -5.52 -3.27 22.01
C GLN A 335 -5.16 -1.85 21.52
N LEU A 336 -6.04 -0.87 21.78
CA LEU A 336 -5.82 0.53 21.42
C LEU A 336 -4.64 1.16 22.15
N GLN A 337 -4.36 0.74 23.39
CA GLN A 337 -3.16 1.18 24.11
C GLN A 337 -1.86 0.67 23.44
N SER A 338 -1.84 -0.58 22.99
CA SER A 338 -0.71 -1.12 22.20
C SER A 338 -0.56 -0.39 20.86
N ILE A 339 -1.67 -0.09 20.17
CA ILE A 339 -1.66 0.69 18.93
C ILE A 339 -1.15 2.12 19.17
N MET A 340 -1.46 2.73 20.32
CA MET A 340 -0.95 4.06 20.68
C MET A 340 0.57 4.07 20.83
N GLN A 341 1.15 3.05 21.46
CA GLN A 341 2.61 2.93 21.55
C GLN A 341 3.28 2.78 20.18
N LEU A 342 2.67 1.98 19.29
CA LEU A 342 3.12 1.86 17.91
C LEU A 342 3.02 3.18 17.16
N SER A 343 1.91 3.90 17.31
CA SER A 343 1.68 5.21 16.69
C SER A 343 2.80 6.18 17.05
N ASP A 344 3.17 6.26 18.33
CA ASP A 344 4.24 7.14 18.80
C ASP A 344 5.60 6.75 18.19
N ALA A 345 5.89 5.45 18.08
CA ALA A 345 7.12 4.95 17.47
C ALA A 345 7.18 5.26 15.95
N VAL A 346 6.07 5.09 15.24
CA VAL A 346 5.96 5.44 13.81
C VAL A 346 6.13 6.95 13.60
N GLU A 347 5.59 7.78 14.50
CA GLU A 347 5.77 9.23 14.43
C GLU A 347 7.24 9.64 14.57
N GLN A 348 7.97 9.05 15.52
CA GLN A 348 9.40 9.27 15.68
C GLN A 348 10.19 8.85 14.44
N LEU A 349 9.84 7.71 13.85
CA LEU A 349 10.46 7.20 12.63
C LEU A 349 10.19 8.11 11.43
N LEU A 350 8.96 8.60 11.24
CA LEU A 350 8.63 9.54 10.18
C LEU A 350 9.38 10.86 10.34
N ALA A 351 9.48 11.38 11.57
CA ALA A 351 10.25 12.58 11.89
C ALA A 351 11.74 12.37 11.59
N ALA A 352 12.30 11.22 11.97
CA ALA A 352 13.70 10.87 11.73
C ALA A 352 14.03 10.65 10.24
N ARG A 353 13.04 10.33 9.40
CA ARG A 353 13.17 10.28 7.93
C ARG A 353 13.08 11.67 7.26
N GLY A 354 12.95 12.75 8.04
CA GLY A 354 12.81 14.11 7.51
C GLY A 354 11.50 14.34 6.77
N ARG A 355 10.48 13.48 6.98
CA ARG A 355 9.14 13.67 6.40
C ARG A 355 8.33 14.53 7.38
N PRO A 356 7.97 15.78 7.02
CA PRO A 356 7.29 16.67 7.95
C PRO A 356 5.91 16.12 8.32
N ASN A 357 5.62 16.25 9.62
CA ASN A 357 4.40 15.82 10.28
C ASN A 357 3.16 16.40 9.58
N ALA A 358 2.27 15.56 9.07
CA ALA A 358 1.07 15.98 8.36
C ALA A 358 -0.12 16.23 9.31
N ALA A 359 0.17 16.82 10.49
CA ALA A 359 -0.80 17.24 11.50
C ALA A 359 -1.25 18.70 11.32
N ASP A 360 -0.81 19.39 10.27
CA ASP A 360 -1.21 20.77 9.95
C ASP A 360 -1.95 20.82 8.61
N PRO A 361 -3.28 21.04 8.59
CA PRO A 361 -4.05 21.17 7.35
C PRO A 361 -3.72 22.44 6.54
N HIS A 362 -2.80 23.30 7.02
CA HIS A 362 -2.41 24.53 6.35
C HIS A 362 -0.90 24.69 6.07
N SER A 363 -0.07 23.66 6.31
CA SER A 363 1.35 23.75 5.96
C SER A 363 1.56 23.58 4.44
N PRO A 364 2.14 24.57 3.74
CA PRO A 364 2.46 24.42 2.33
C PRO A 364 3.61 23.42 2.18
N LEU A 365 3.32 22.28 1.53
CA LEU A 365 4.35 21.37 1.06
C LEU A 365 5.30 22.11 0.08
N PRO A 366 6.58 21.71 0.02
CA PRO A 366 7.58 22.41 -0.77
C PRO A 366 7.14 22.50 -2.23
N HIS A 367 7.19 23.73 -2.76
CA HIS A 367 6.93 23.98 -4.18
C HIS A 367 7.86 23.12 -5.05
N PRO A 368 7.37 22.58 -6.18
CA PRO A 368 8.25 21.96 -7.15
C PRO A 368 9.32 22.99 -7.58
N PRO A 369 10.55 22.55 -7.87
CA PRO A 369 11.61 23.45 -8.28
C PRO A 369 11.12 24.26 -9.48
N VAL A 370 11.15 25.58 -9.34
CA VAL A 370 10.86 26.52 -10.41
C VAL A 370 11.82 26.18 -11.54
N ARG A 371 11.31 25.57 -12.62
CA ARG A 371 12.07 25.41 -13.87
C ARG A 371 12.50 26.80 -14.30
N GLU A 372 13.78 27.12 -14.13
CA GLU A 372 14.35 28.32 -14.71
C GLU A 372 14.05 28.32 -16.21
N LYS A 373 13.46 29.42 -16.67
CA LYS A 373 13.10 29.61 -18.07
C LYS A 373 14.38 29.49 -18.91
N LEU A 374 14.47 28.40 -19.69
CA LEU A 374 15.40 28.29 -20.81
C LEU A 374 15.25 29.55 -21.68
N LYS A 375 16.31 30.36 -21.73
CA LYS A 375 16.38 31.51 -22.62
C LYS A 375 16.30 31.01 -24.07
N PRO A 376 15.56 31.68 -24.96
CA PRO A 376 15.49 31.29 -26.35
C PRO A 376 16.84 31.57 -27.01
N HIS A 377 17.50 30.52 -27.52
CA HIS A 377 18.54 30.69 -28.52
C HIS A 377 17.86 31.11 -29.82
N VAL A 378 18.10 32.38 -30.19
CA VAL A 378 17.77 32.92 -31.51
C VAL A 378 18.69 32.24 -32.53
N LEU A 379 18.06 31.67 -33.57
CA LEU A 379 18.72 31.10 -34.75
C LEU A 379 19.50 32.16 -35.53
#